data_AF-A0AAW0CPL9-F1
#
_entry.id   AF-A0AAW0CPL9-F1
#
_cell.length_a   1.000
_cell.length_b   1.000
_cell.length_c   1.000
_cell.angle_alpha   90.00
_cell.angle_beta   90.00
_cell.angle_gamma   90.00
#
_symmetry.space_group_name_H-M   'P 1'
#
loop_
_entity.id
_entity.type
_entity.pdbx_description
1 polymer ?
#
loop_
_entity_poly.entity_id
_entity_poly.type
_entity_poly.pdbx_seq_one_letter_code
_entity_poly.pdbx_strand_id
1 'polypeptide(L)'
;MGGMTPMLVFRWVFIPWLQKELDAYRERVNNTKQRADRNKVLPIGVPNDMFEHPEDYGVLDFKAPRDHEVFQLVPPSFAVIIARMYEEINKPEITRQNCWDVYLALLAKFHALDAVQGIPENVDECWGRALTLAREDCASDIELMPNLQSLANDDDAIGDQGGFYMGGVNNGKGLDTQQLAQLDEMLNNDEAQVIDNDRNEGVFAWFSDDEQEEDATADDW
;
A
#
# COMPACT_ATOMS: atom_id res chain seq x y z
N MET A 1 19.44 -0.82 -25.92
CA MET A 1 19.93 -1.79 -24.92
C MET A 1 20.88 -1.03 -24.00
N GLY A 2 20.58 -0.89 -22.72
CA GLY A 2 21.34 -0.04 -21.78
C GLY A 2 20.55 0.62 -20.63
N GLY A 3 19.25 0.34 -20.49
CA GLY A 3 18.41 0.97 -19.45
C GLY A 3 18.38 0.25 -18.11
N MET A 4 18.80 -1.02 -18.04
CA MET A 4 18.60 -1.87 -16.85
C MET A 4 19.73 -1.75 -15.82
N THR A 5 20.98 -1.70 -16.28
CA THR A 5 22.17 -1.60 -15.44
C THR A 5 22.13 -0.40 -14.49
N PRO A 6 21.77 0.83 -14.93
CA PRO A 6 21.66 1.97 -14.03
C PRO A 6 20.66 1.74 -12.89
N MET A 7 19.51 1.13 -13.19
CA MET A 7 18.49 0.81 -12.17
C MET A 7 18.95 -0.25 -11.18
N LEU A 8 19.67 -1.29 -11.63
CA LEU A 8 20.21 -2.31 -10.72
C LEU A 8 21.34 -1.77 -9.84
N VAL A 9 22.23 -0.95 -10.37
CA VAL A 9 23.26 -0.26 -9.57
C VAL A 9 22.59 0.68 -8.56
N PHE A 10 21.54 1.39 -8.98
CA PHE A 10 20.78 2.28 -8.10
C PHE A 10 20.15 1.49 -6.94
N ARG A 11 19.43 0.41 -7.24
CA ARG A 11 18.81 -0.46 -6.21
C ARG A 11 19.85 -0.97 -5.22
N TRP A 12 21.00 -1.43 -5.72
CA TRP A 12 22.06 -1.97 -4.87
C TRP A 12 22.71 -0.93 -3.95
N VAL A 13 22.90 0.31 -4.40
CA VAL A 13 23.53 1.37 -3.60
C VAL A 13 22.52 2.04 -2.65
N PHE A 14 21.38 2.49 -3.19
CA PHE A 14 20.48 3.41 -2.50
C PHE A 14 19.52 2.70 -1.55
N ILE A 15 18.98 1.53 -1.91
CA ILE A 15 17.97 0.87 -1.07
C ILE A 15 18.56 0.43 0.28
N PRO A 16 19.72 -0.24 0.35
CA PRO A 16 20.31 -0.62 1.64
C PRO A 16 20.70 0.60 2.48
N TRP A 17 21.20 1.66 1.84
CA TRP A 17 21.51 2.91 2.53
C TRP A 17 20.24 3.57 3.10
N LEU A 18 19.19 3.69 2.30
CA LEU A 18 17.92 4.26 2.73
C LEU A 18 17.28 3.43 3.85
N GLN A 19 17.32 2.10 3.74
CA GLN A 19 16.83 1.21 4.79
C GLN A 19 17.58 1.45 6.11
N LYS A 20 18.92 1.56 6.07
CA LYS A 20 19.73 1.88 7.26
C LYS A 20 19.31 3.22 7.90
N GLU A 21 19.05 4.25 7.10
CA GLU A 21 18.58 5.56 7.60
C GLU A 21 17.16 5.49 8.19
N LEU A 22 16.27 4.74 7.54
CA LEU A 22 14.90 4.53 8.03
C LEU A 22 14.88 3.73 9.32
N ASP A 23 15.72 2.70 9.44
CA ASP A 23 15.86 1.91 10.65
C ASP A 23 16.41 2.77 11.80
N ALA A 24 17.43 3.60 11.55
CA ALA A 24 17.93 4.56 12.52
C ALA A 24 16.86 5.58 12.95
N TYR A 25 16.05 6.07 12.00
CA TYR A 25 14.91 6.94 12.30
C TYR A 25 13.87 6.23 13.16
N ARG A 26 13.49 5.01 12.79
CA ARG A 26 12.55 4.16 13.53
C ARG A 26 13.02 3.95 14.95
N GLU A 27 14.29 3.58 15.15
CA GLU A 27 14.88 3.41 16.48
C GLU A 27 14.81 4.70 17.28
N ARG A 28 15.14 5.85 16.68
CA ARG A 28 15.04 7.14 17.35
C ARG A 28 13.61 7.45 17.79
N VAL A 29 12.63 7.31 16.89
CA VAL A 29 11.23 7.67 17.15
C VAL A 29 10.58 6.69 18.13
N ASN A 30 10.75 5.39 17.93
CA ASN A 30 10.12 4.39 18.79
C ASN A 30 10.70 4.38 20.21
N ASN A 31 11.96 4.78 20.37
CA ASN A 31 12.59 4.95 21.69
C ASN A 31 12.36 6.33 22.31
N THR A 32 11.72 7.28 21.61
CA THR A 32 11.30 8.53 22.25
C THR A 32 10.10 8.29 23.15
N LYS A 33 10.14 8.85 24.36
CA LYS A 33 9.04 8.74 25.32
C LYS A 33 7.78 9.35 24.71
N GLN A 34 6.79 8.51 24.40
CA GLN A 34 5.49 8.97 23.94
C GLN A 34 4.85 9.86 25.02
N ARG A 35 4.29 10.99 24.61
CA ARG A 35 3.50 11.84 25.51
C ARG A 35 2.20 11.11 25.81
N ALA A 36 1.87 11.00 27.09
CA ALA A 36 0.61 10.40 27.52
C ALA A 36 -0.54 11.30 27.05
N ASP A 37 -1.40 10.77 26.18
CA ASP A 37 -2.64 11.43 25.77
C ASP A 37 -3.80 10.82 26.57
N ARG A 38 -4.41 11.64 27.44
CA ARG A 38 -5.51 11.22 28.33
C ARG A 38 -6.81 10.97 27.58
N ASN A 39 -6.93 11.46 26.34
CA ASN A 39 -8.15 11.36 25.54
C ASN A 39 -8.13 10.18 24.57
N LYS A 40 -7.02 9.43 24.53
CA LYS A 40 -6.82 8.35 23.57
C LYS A 40 -6.93 6.99 24.25
N VAL A 41 -8.09 6.34 24.10
CA VAL A 41 -8.30 4.94 24.47
C VAL A 41 -8.02 4.08 23.23
N LEU A 42 -6.75 3.69 23.02
CA LEU A 42 -6.43 2.75 21.94
C LEU A 42 -6.82 1.33 22.38
N PRO A 43 -7.42 0.52 21.49
CA PRO A 43 -7.56 -0.91 21.72
C PRO A 43 -6.19 -1.53 22.02
N ILE A 44 -6.08 -2.17 23.19
CA ILE A 44 -4.90 -2.93 23.59
C ILE A 44 -5.05 -4.32 22.97
N GLY A 45 -4.64 -4.46 21.72
CA GLY A 45 -4.62 -5.74 21.01
C GLY A 45 -3.84 -5.56 19.73
N VAL A 46 -2.81 -6.39 19.52
CA VAL A 46 -1.97 -6.29 18.33
C VAL A 46 -2.81 -6.79 17.16
N PRO A 47 -3.01 -6.01 16.08
CA PRO A 47 -3.62 -6.50 14.85
C PRO A 47 -2.84 -7.66 14.19
N ASN A 48 -1.70 -8.05 14.76
CA ASN A 48 -0.82 -9.12 14.29
C ASN A 48 -1.41 -10.52 14.41
N ASP A 49 -2.36 -10.78 15.32
CA ASP A 49 -2.90 -12.14 15.52
C ASP A 49 -3.53 -12.69 14.22
N MET A 50 -4.28 -11.83 13.52
CA MET A 50 -4.84 -12.13 12.20
C MET A 50 -3.77 -12.35 11.11
N PHE A 51 -2.58 -11.74 11.27
CA PHE A 51 -1.45 -11.94 10.36
C PHE A 51 -0.59 -13.15 10.72
N GLU A 52 -0.58 -13.57 11.99
CA GLU A 52 0.21 -14.70 12.49
C GLU A 52 -0.56 -16.02 12.35
N HIS A 53 -1.89 -16.00 12.46
CA HIS A 53 -2.79 -17.16 12.37
C HIS A 53 -3.95 -16.94 11.38
N PRO A 54 -3.69 -16.74 10.08
CA PRO A 54 -4.74 -16.54 9.08
C PRO A 54 -5.73 -17.72 8.99
N GLU A 55 -5.29 -18.93 9.35
CA GLU A 55 -6.12 -20.14 9.46
C GLU A 55 -7.30 -20.00 10.42
N ASP A 56 -7.12 -19.27 11.53
CA ASP A 56 -8.16 -19.09 12.56
C ASP A 56 -9.28 -18.15 12.08
N TYR A 57 -9.02 -17.39 11.02
CA TYR A 57 -9.95 -16.42 10.42
C TYR A 57 -10.44 -16.84 9.03
N GLY A 58 -10.06 -18.03 8.55
CA GLY A 58 -10.42 -18.52 7.22
C GLY A 58 -9.83 -17.69 6.07
N VAL A 59 -8.71 -16.99 6.32
CA VAL A 59 -8.02 -16.14 5.34
C VAL A 59 -6.89 -16.93 4.68
N LEU A 60 -6.69 -16.73 3.37
CA LEU A 60 -5.57 -17.30 2.64
C LEU A 60 -4.28 -16.53 2.94
N ASP A 61 -3.20 -17.24 3.26
CA ASP A 61 -1.87 -16.62 3.40
C ASP A 61 -1.24 -16.42 2.02
N PHE A 62 -1.16 -15.16 1.59
CA PHE A 62 -0.51 -14.77 0.33
C PHE A 62 0.96 -14.38 0.50
N LYS A 63 1.57 -14.63 1.67
CA LYS A 63 2.99 -14.35 1.87
C LYS A 63 3.84 -15.22 0.95
N ALA A 64 4.69 -14.57 0.16
CA ALA A 64 5.70 -15.27 -0.60
C ALA A 64 6.71 -15.95 0.35
N PRO A 65 7.24 -17.14 0.00
CA PRO A 65 8.32 -17.78 0.75
C PRO A 65 9.53 -16.85 0.89
N ARG A 66 10.26 -16.90 2.02
CA ARG A 66 11.40 -16.00 2.27
C ARG A 66 12.50 -16.08 1.19
N ASP A 67 12.62 -17.23 0.52
CA ASP A 67 13.60 -17.46 -0.54
C ASP A 67 13.09 -17.04 -1.94
N HIS A 68 11.91 -16.42 -2.02
CA HIS A 68 11.30 -16.01 -3.27
C HIS A 68 12.08 -14.88 -3.96
N GLU A 69 12.15 -14.93 -5.29
CA GLU A 69 12.88 -13.96 -6.13
C GLU A 69 12.44 -12.50 -5.89
N VAL A 70 11.19 -12.29 -5.47
CA VAL A 70 10.63 -10.97 -5.14
C VAL A 70 11.37 -10.26 -4.00
N PHE A 71 11.98 -11.02 -3.09
CA PHE A 71 12.74 -10.46 -1.97
C PHE A 71 14.21 -10.20 -2.33
N GLN A 72 14.64 -10.57 -3.53
CA GLN A 72 16.00 -10.30 -3.99
C GLN A 72 16.08 -8.87 -4.53
N LEU A 73 16.85 -8.03 -3.83
CA LEU A 73 17.04 -6.63 -4.20
C LEU A 73 17.57 -6.43 -5.62
N VAL A 74 18.52 -7.29 -5.99
CA VAL A 74 19.09 -7.42 -7.33
C VAL A 74 19.31 -8.91 -7.62
N PRO A 75 19.33 -9.32 -8.91
CA PRO A 75 19.66 -10.69 -9.28
C PRO A 75 20.99 -11.16 -8.67
N PRO A 76 21.11 -12.44 -8.27
CA PRO A 76 22.35 -12.96 -7.66
C PRO A 76 23.55 -12.85 -8.59
N SER A 77 23.35 -13.05 -9.90
CA SER A 77 24.38 -12.87 -10.92
C SER A 77 24.90 -11.44 -10.97
N PHE A 78 24.01 -10.45 -10.84
CA PHE A 78 24.37 -9.04 -10.76
C PHE A 78 25.11 -8.72 -9.47
N ALA A 79 24.62 -9.25 -8.33
CA ALA A 79 25.20 -9.05 -7.01
C ALA A 79 26.68 -9.46 -6.94
N VAL A 80 27.06 -10.57 -7.57
CA VAL A 80 28.46 -11.03 -7.63
C VAL A 80 29.35 -10.06 -8.40
N ILE A 81 28.86 -9.53 -9.53
CA ILE A 81 29.62 -8.61 -10.38
C ILE A 81 29.80 -7.26 -9.69
N ILE A 82 28.71 -6.68 -9.16
CA ILE A 82 28.78 -5.38 -8.48
C ILE A 82 29.59 -5.47 -7.19
N ALA A 83 29.53 -6.58 -6.45
CA ALA A 83 30.36 -6.79 -5.27
C ALA A 83 31.84 -6.74 -5.62
N ARG A 84 32.26 -7.43 -6.70
CA ARG A 84 33.65 -7.39 -7.19
C ARG A 84 34.09 -5.96 -7.56
N MET A 85 33.26 -5.22 -8.30
CA MET A 85 33.56 -3.83 -8.64
C MET A 85 33.63 -2.93 -7.41
N TYR A 86 32.77 -3.18 -6.43
CA TYR A 86 32.77 -2.46 -5.16
C TYR A 86 34.05 -2.70 -4.36
N GLU A 87 34.63 -3.91 -4.44
CA GLU A 87 35.96 -4.18 -3.88
C GLU A 87 37.06 -3.36 -4.59
N GLU A 88 36.98 -3.25 -5.91
CA GLU A 88 37.96 -2.50 -6.72
C GLU A 88 37.96 -0.99 -6.44
N ILE A 89 36.84 -0.42 -6.00
CA ILE A 89 36.75 0.99 -5.60
C ILE A 89 37.09 1.22 -4.11
N ASN A 90 37.69 0.23 -3.44
CA ASN A 90 38.07 0.22 -2.03
C ASN A 90 36.93 0.16 -1.01
N LYS A 91 35.74 -0.32 -1.40
CA LYS A 91 34.59 -0.50 -0.48
C LYS A 91 34.29 0.74 0.40
N PRO A 92 34.09 1.93 -0.19
CA PRO A 92 33.83 3.15 0.59
C PRO A 92 32.51 3.01 1.35
N GLU A 93 32.47 3.35 2.64
CA GLU A 93 31.20 3.33 3.39
C GLU A 93 30.17 4.26 2.74
N ILE A 94 28.97 3.77 2.46
CA ILE A 94 27.92 4.55 1.80
C ILE A 94 27.28 5.51 2.81
N THR A 95 27.42 6.81 2.54
CA THR A 95 26.88 7.94 3.30
C THR A 95 26.05 8.83 2.37
N ARG A 96 25.25 9.73 2.94
CA ARG A 96 24.46 10.69 2.16
C ARG A 96 25.32 11.54 1.20
N GLN A 97 26.56 11.82 1.57
CA GLN A 97 27.46 12.69 0.81
C GLN A 97 28.16 11.94 -0.33
N ASN A 98 28.41 10.64 -0.19
CA ASN A 98 29.16 9.86 -1.17
C ASN A 98 28.32 8.84 -1.95
N CYS A 99 27.05 8.62 -1.58
CA CYS A 99 26.21 7.60 -2.21
C CYS A 99 26.09 7.81 -3.73
N TRP A 100 26.00 9.07 -4.17
CA TRP A 100 26.01 9.43 -5.58
C TRP A 100 27.37 9.17 -6.26
N ASP A 101 28.47 9.47 -5.59
CA ASP A 101 29.82 9.25 -6.13
C ASP A 101 30.10 7.75 -6.30
N VAL A 102 29.72 6.95 -5.29
CA VAL A 102 29.82 5.48 -5.33
C VAL A 102 28.97 4.92 -6.47
N TYR A 103 27.74 5.41 -6.62
CA TYR A 103 26.86 5.02 -7.72
C TYR A 103 27.49 5.32 -9.09
N LEU A 104 28.01 6.53 -9.30
CA LEU A 104 28.65 6.92 -10.56
C LEU A 104 29.92 6.11 -10.84
N ALA A 105 30.73 5.85 -9.82
CA ALA A 105 31.95 5.05 -9.95
C ALA A 105 31.65 3.61 -10.36
N LEU A 106 30.64 2.99 -9.74
CA LEU A 106 30.18 1.65 -10.11
C LEU A 106 29.58 1.62 -11.52
N LEU A 107 28.76 2.61 -11.85
CA LEU A 107 28.14 2.73 -13.16
C LEU A 107 29.18 2.91 -14.29
N ALA A 108 30.22 3.72 -14.05
CA ALA A 108 31.34 3.87 -14.99
C ALA A 108 32.08 2.55 -15.22
N LYS A 109 32.27 1.74 -14.18
CA LYS A 109 32.87 0.40 -14.29
C LYS A 109 31.99 -0.56 -15.10
N PHE A 110 30.68 -0.51 -14.91
CA PHE A 110 29.74 -1.29 -15.70
C PHE A 110 29.74 -0.91 -17.18
N HIS A 111 29.76 0.39 -17.50
CA HIS A 111 29.88 0.83 -18.89
C HIS A 111 31.21 0.40 -19.53
N ALA A 112 32.31 0.41 -18.77
CA ALA A 112 33.60 -0.08 -19.25
C ALA A 112 33.58 -1.60 -19.50
N LEU A 113 32.93 -2.40 -18.65
CA LEU A 113 32.79 -3.84 -18.89
C LEU A 113 31.91 -4.15 -20.09
N ASP A 114 30.78 -3.46 -20.23
CA ASP A 114 29.87 -3.64 -21.36
C ASP A 114 30.57 -3.33 -22.69
N ALA A 115 31.39 -2.27 -22.72
CA ALA A 115 32.18 -1.91 -23.90
C ALA A 115 33.29 -2.93 -24.25
N VAL A 116 33.81 -3.68 -23.28
CA VAL A 116 34.97 -4.58 -23.48
C VAL A 116 34.55 -6.03 -23.70
N GLN A 117 33.56 -6.53 -22.96
CA GLN A 117 33.18 -7.94 -22.96
C GLN A 117 31.79 -8.20 -23.54
N GLY A 118 30.91 -7.19 -23.55
CA GLY A 118 29.49 -7.36 -23.83
C GLY A 118 28.80 -8.20 -22.75
N ILE A 119 27.65 -7.76 -22.26
CA ILE A 119 26.85 -8.59 -21.33
C ILE A 119 26.23 -9.75 -22.13
N PRO A 120 26.38 -11.02 -21.72
CA PRO A 120 25.71 -12.14 -22.37
C PRO A 120 24.18 -11.95 -22.38
N GLU A 121 23.54 -12.22 -23.52
CA GLU A 121 22.10 -11.98 -23.74
C GLU A 121 21.21 -12.65 -22.67
N ASN A 122 21.57 -13.88 -22.26
CA ASN A 122 20.87 -14.62 -21.21
C ASN A 122 20.94 -13.94 -19.83
N VAL A 123 21.98 -13.15 -19.57
CA VAL A 123 22.15 -12.42 -18.31
C VAL A 123 21.31 -11.14 -18.34
N ASP A 124 21.25 -10.46 -19.49
CA ASP A 124 20.43 -9.26 -19.70
C ASP A 124 18.93 -9.58 -19.53
N GLU A 125 18.47 -10.73 -20.05
CA GLU A 125 17.10 -11.21 -19.84
C GLU A 125 16.77 -11.48 -18.36
N CYS A 126 17.67 -12.15 -17.63
CA CYS A 126 17.47 -12.38 -16.19
C CYS A 126 17.41 -11.07 -15.39
N TRP A 127 18.25 -10.09 -15.76
CA TRP A 127 18.28 -8.77 -15.14
C TRP A 127 17.01 -7.99 -15.44
N GLY A 128 16.49 -8.08 -16.66
CA GLY A 128 15.22 -7.51 -17.05
C GLY A 128 14.05 -8.11 -16.30
N ARG A 129 13.97 -9.44 -16.20
CA ARG A 129 12.88 -10.12 -15.48
C ARG A 129 12.79 -9.67 -14.02
N ALA A 130 13.92 -9.52 -13.32
CA ALA A 130 13.91 -9.06 -11.93
C ALA A 130 13.45 -7.60 -11.77
N LEU A 131 13.73 -6.74 -12.76
CA LEU A 131 13.18 -5.38 -12.78
C LEU A 131 11.68 -5.40 -13.06
N THR A 132 11.23 -6.25 -13.98
CA THR A 132 9.82 -6.40 -14.38
C THR A 132 8.95 -6.98 -13.26
N LEU A 133 9.40 -8.02 -12.56
CA LEU A 133 8.70 -8.58 -11.38
C LEU A 133 8.51 -7.57 -10.24
N ALA A 134 9.42 -6.59 -10.14
CA ALA A 134 9.35 -5.52 -9.15
C ALA A 134 8.51 -4.31 -9.61
N ARG A 135 8.02 -4.30 -10.86
CA ARG A 135 7.06 -3.29 -11.33
C ARG A 135 5.66 -3.87 -11.15
N GLU A 136 4.74 -3.05 -10.65
CA GLU A 136 3.33 -3.39 -10.45
C GLU A 136 2.60 -3.75 -11.77
N ASP A 137 3.24 -3.48 -12.91
CA ASP A 137 2.75 -3.77 -14.27
C ASP A 137 2.67 -5.27 -14.60
N CYS A 138 3.07 -6.16 -13.67
CA CYS A 138 2.95 -7.62 -13.78
C CYS A 138 1.69 -8.18 -13.12
N ALA A 139 0.60 -7.41 -13.10
CA ALA A 139 -0.72 -8.02 -13.00
C ALA A 139 -0.95 -8.83 -14.29
N SER A 140 -0.48 -10.08 -14.32
CA SER A 140 -1.09 -11.08 -15.20
C SER A 140 -2.58 -11.06 -14.90
N ASP A 141 -3.42 -10.92 -15.93
CA ASP A 141 -4.88 -10.96 -15.81
C ASP A 141 -5.29 -12.04 -14.82
N ILE A 142 -5.70 -11.62 -13.61
CA ILE A 142 -6.11 -12.55 -12.58
C ILE A 142 -7.43 -13.13 -13.07
N GLU A 143 -7.46 -14.44 -13.32
CA GLU A 143 -8.69 -15.12 -13.71
C GLU A 143 -9.77 -14.84 -12.65
N LEU A 144 -10.89 -14.29 -13.09
CA LEU A 144 -12.04 -13.99 -12.23
C LEU A 144 -12.49 -15.28 -11.52
N MET A 145 -12.68 -15.20 -10.20
CA MET A 145 -13.24 -16.33 -9.46
C MET A 145 -14.62 -16.72 -10.03
N PRO A 146 -15.03 -18.00 -9.93
CA PRO A 146 -16.36 -18.43 -10.35
C PRO A 146 -17.44 -17.56 -9.69
N ASN A 147 -18.36 -17.04 -10.52
CA ASN A 147 -19.45 -16.11 -10.15
C ASN A 147 -19.08 -14.63 -9.96
N LEU A 148 -17.82 -14.23 -10.18
CA LEU A 148 -17.47 -12.82 -10.32
C LEU A 148 -17.61 -12.38 -11.78
N GLN A 149 -18.18 -11.19 -12.00
CA GLN A 149 -18.26 -10.57 -13.32
C GLN A 149 -17.12 -9.57 -13.48
N SER A 150 -16.66 -9.37 -14.72
CA SER A 150 -15.78 -8.24 -15.02
C SER A 150 -16.44 -6.94 -14.58
N LEU A 151 -15.64 -5.96 -14.18
CA LEU A 151 -16.13 -4.61 -13.91
C LEU A 151 -16.91 -4.14 -15.15
N ALA A 152 -18.05 -3.48 -14.92
CA ALA A 152 -18.99 -3.14 -15.98
C ALA A 152 -18.40 -2.27 -17.09
N ASN A 153 -17.24 -1.67 -16.84
CA ASN A 153 -16.49 -0.90 -17.79
C ASN A 153 -15.04 -1.41 -17.77
N ASP A 154 -14.60 -2.02 -18.86
CA ASP A 154 -13.19 -2.30 -19.11
C ASP A 154 -12.39 -0.97 -19.14
N ASP A 155 -11.06 -1.06 -19.22
CA ASP A 155 -10.08 0.04 -19.13
C ASP A 155 -10.37 1.28 -20.02
N ASP A 156 -11.31 1.19 -20.96
CA ASP A 156 -11.77 2.25 -21.86
C ASP A 156 -12.71 3.29 -21.21
N ALA A 157 -13.17 3.12 -19.97
CA ALA A 157 -14.07 4.07 -19.31
C ALA A 157 -13.38 5.17 -18.48
N ILE A 158 -12.06 5.28 -18.57
CA ILE A 158 -11.36 6.48 -18.11
C ILE A 158 -11.60 7.56 -19.16
N GLY A 159 -12.68 8.34 -18.99
CA GLY A 159 -12.88 9.55 -19.79
C GLY A 159 -11.68 10.50 -19.67
N ASP A 160 -11.53 11.41 -20.63
CA ASP A 160 -10.43 12.39 -20.82
C ASP A 160 -10.07 13.25 -19.58
N GLN A 161 -10.84 13.13 -18.49
CA GLN A 161 -10.72 13.86 -17.22
C GLN A 161 -10.24 12.97 -16.05
N GLY A 162 -9.86 11.71 -16.29
CA GLY A 162 -9.05 10.91 -15.37
C GLY A 162 -9.71 10.50 -14.04
N GLY A 163 -11.05 10.52 -13.94
CA GLY A 163 -11.75 10.05 -12.75
C GLY A 163 -13.12 9.47 -13.07
N PHE A 164 -13.38 8.27 -12.54
CA PHE A 164 -14.68 7.58 -12.64
C PHE A 164 -15.20 7.25 -11.24
N TYR A 165 -16.48 7.51 -10.99
CA TYR A 165 -17.11 7.29 -9.69
C TYR A 165 -17.43 5.79 -9.50
N MET A 166 -16.77 5.16 -8.53
CA MET A 166 -16.90 3.73 -8.20
C MET A 166 -17.82 3.46 -6.99
N GLY A 167 -18.59 4.46 -6.54
CA GLY A 167 -19.43 4.36 -5.35
C GLY A 167 -20.88 3.97 -5.64
N GLY A 168 -21.55 3.36 -4.67
CA GLY A 168 -23.00 3.05 -4.69
C GLY A 168 -23.34 1.57 -4.83
N VAL A 169 -24.62 1.24 -4.65
CA VAL A 169 -25.14 -0.13 -4.79
C VAL A 169 -24.95 -0.59 -6.25
N ASN A 170 -24.45 -1.82 -6.44
CA ASN A 170 -24.24 -2.46 -7.75
C ASN A 170 -23.33 -1.65 -8.70
N ASN A 171 -22.11 -1.29 -8.26
CA ASN A 171 -21.15 -0.49 -9.04
C ASN A 171 -21.75 0.84 -9.55
N GLY A 172 -22.58 1.49 -8.72
CA GLY A 172 -23.25 2.75 -9.07
C GLY A 172 -24.47 2.60 -9.99
N LYS A 173 -24.89 1.38 -10.33
CA LYS A 173 -26.09 1.13 -11.15
C LYS A 173 -27.40 1.14 -10.35
N GLY A 174 -27.32 1.22 -9.02
CA GLY A 174 -28.48 1.19 -8.14
C GLY A 174 -29.00 -0.23 -7.88
N LEU A 175 -30.14 -0.30 -7.18
CA LEU A 175 -30.79 -1.56 -6.84
C LEU A 175 -31.31 -2.26 -8.10
N ASP A 176 -31.10 -3.57 -8.19
CA ASP A 176 -31.69 -4.34 -9.28
C ASP A 176 -33.22 -4.48 -9.12
N THR A 177 -33.88 -4.98 -10.16
CA THR A 177 -35.36 -5.13 -10.17
C THR A 177 -35.88 -6.07 -9.10
N GLN A 178 -35.06 -7.01 -8.61
CA GLN A 178 -35.44 -7.96 -7.58
C GLN A 178 -35.33 -7.33 -6.19
N GLN A 179 -34.30 -6.51 -5.97
CA GLN A 179 -34.09 -5.72 -4.76
C GLN A 179 -35.13 -4.59 -4.63
N LEU A 180 -35.49 -3.94 -5.75
CA LEU A 180 -36.59 -2.96 -5.78
C LEU A 180 -37.93 -3.60 -5.41
N ALA A 181 -38.23 -4.79 -5.94
CA ALA A 181 -39.46 -5.50 -5.60
C ALA A 181 -39.52 -5.92 -4.12
N GLN A 182 -38.38 -6.31 -3.53
CA GLN A 182 -38.29 -6.60 -2.10
C GLN A 182 -38.49 -5.36 -1.23
N LEU A 183 -37.93 -4.20 -1.63
CA LEU A 183 -38.15 -2.94 -0.94
C LEU A 183 -39.61 -2.49 -1.01
N ASP A 184 -40.25 -2.62 -2.18
CA ASP A 184 -41.68 -2.34 -2.34
C ASP A 184 -42.54 -3.27 -1.46
N GLU A 185 -42.17 -4.54 -1.34
CA GLU A 185 -42.86 -5.50 -0.47
C GLU A 185 -42.69 -5.15 1.03
N MET A 186 -41.51 -4.66 1.43
CA MET A 186 -41.26 -4.19 2.80
C MET A 186 -42.04 -2.91 3.11
N LEU A 187 -42.07 -1.94 2.20
CA LEU A 187 -42.83 -0.69 2.35
C LEU A 187 -44.33 -0.94 2.48
N ASN A 188 -44.87 -1.89 1.73
CA ASN A 188 -46.28 -2.26 1.79
C ASN A 188 -46.65 -3.05 3.06
N ASN A 189 -45.67 -3.66 3.75
CA ASN A 189 -45.90 -4.34 5.02
C ASN A 189 -45.86 -3.42 6.24
N ASP A 190 -45.24 -2.24 6.13
CA ASP A 190 -45.08 -1.27 7.23
C ASP A 190 -46.21 -0.22 7.30
N GLU A 191 -47.16 -0.20 6.35
CA GLU A 191 -48.39 0.60 6.49
C GLU A 191 -49.34 -0.04 7.52
N ALA A 192 -49.11 0.24 8.79
CA ALA A 192 -50.09 -0.01 9.84
C ALA A 192 -51.40 0.71 9.50
N GLN A 193 -52.51 -0.03 9.39
CA GLN A 193 -53.84 0.56 9.24
C GLN A 193 -54.06 1.60 10.34
N VAL A 194 -54.25 2.86 9.94
CA VAL A 194 -54.60 3.94 10.86
C VAL A 194 -55.96 3.61 11.45
N ILE A 195 -55.96 3.00 12.63
CA ILE A 195 -57.14 2.94 13.49
C ILE A 195 -57.15 4.29 14.20
N ASP A 196 -58.03 5.18 13.74
CA ASP A 196 -58.38 6.42 14.43
C ASP A 196 -58.84 6.07 15.85
N ASN A 197 -57.94 6.21 16.82
CA ASN A 197 -58.30 6.32 18.23
C ASN A 197 -57.41 7.37 18.88
N ASP A 198 -58.07 8.51 19.07
CA ASP A 198 -57.77 9.66 19.88
C ASP A 198 -56.82 9.41 21.07
N ARG A 199 -55.82 10.31 21.19
CA ARG A 199 -54.85 10.51 22.29
C ARG A 199 -53.62 9.58 22.33
N ASN A 200 -52.51 10.05 21.77
CA ASN A 200 -51.23 9.95 22.48
C ASN A 200 -50.21 11.02 22.04
N GLU A 201 -49.42 11.45 23.00
CA GLU A 201 -48.56 12.64 23.01
C GLU A 201 -47.40 12.57 21.99
N GLY A 202 -47.27 13.62 21.18
CA GLY A 202 -46.12 13.80 20.31
C GLY A 202 -44.88 14.20 21.10
N VAL A 203 -43.93 13.29 21.23
CA VAL A 203 -42.59 13.59 21.74
C VAL A 203 -41.81 14.30 20.62
N PHE A 204 -41.81 15.63 20.65
CA PHE A 204 -40.94 16.46 19.82
C PHE A 204 -39.60 16.62 20.55
N ALA A 205 -38.54 16.00 20.03
CA ALA A 205 -37.18 16.21 20.52
C ALA A 205 -36.64 17.56 20.03
N TRP A 206 -36.45 18.51 20.95
CA TRP A 206 -35.76 19.78 20.72
C TRP A 206 -34.26 19.60 20.97
N PHE A 207 -33.41 19.88 19.97
CA PHE A 207 -31.98 20.03 20.18
C PHE A 207 -31.73 21.46 20.69
N SER A 208 -31.34 21.59 21.96
CA SER A 208 -30.82 22.86 22.51
C SER A 208 -29.38 23.03 22.03
N ASP A 209 -29.14 24.10 21.30
CA ASP A 209 -27.82 24.58 20.89
C ASP A 209 -27.38 25.63 21.92
N ASP A 210 -26.72 25.17 22.99
CA ASP A 210 -26.13 26.05 24.01
C ASP A 210 -24.61 25.93 23.95
N GLU A 211 -23.99 26.73 23.08
CA GLU A 211 -22.59 27.13 23.21
C GLU A 211 -22.50 28.14 24.37
N GLN A 212 -22.00 27.71 25.53
CA GLN A 212 -21.55 28.63 26.58
C GLN A 212 -20.04 28.82 26.49
N GLU A 213 -19.65 29.91 25.82
CA GLU A 213 -18.45 30.67 26.15
C GLU A 213 -18.67 31.36 27.51
N GLU A 214 -17.79 31.15 28.49
CA GLU A 214 -17.41 32.12 29.52
C GLU A 214 -16.22 31.52 30.29
N ASP A 215 -15.00 31.91 29.95
CA ASP A 215 -14.24 33.08 30.41
C ASP A 215 -13.39 32.77 31.64
N ALA A 216 -12.14 33.23 31.55
CA ALA A 216 -11.11 33.07 32.54
C ALA A 216 -11.46 33.86 33.80
N THR A 217 -11.14 33.30 34.98
CA THR A 217 -10.30 33.98 35.99
C THR A 217 -10.07 33.12 37.24
N ALA A 218 -8.83 33.21 37.74
CA ALA A 218 -8.37 33.16 39.13
C ALA A 218 -8.34 31.82 39.90
N ASP A 219 -7.10 31.34 40.05
CA ASP A 219 -6.42 30.96 41.31
C ASP A 219 -7.27 30.92 42.60
N ASP A 220 -7.27 29.78 43.32
CA ASP A 220 -6.74 29.70 44.70
C ASP A 220 -6.62 28.22 45.19
N TRP A 221 -5.42 27.88 45.69
CA TRP A 221 -4.95 26.69 46.45
C TRP A 221 -5.01 25.26 45.89
#